data_AF-A0A937XKI5-F1
#
_entry.id   AF-A0A937XKI5-F1
#
_cell.length_a   1.000
_cell.length_b   1.000
_cell.length_c   1.000
_cell.angle_alpha   90.00
_cell.angle_beta   90.00
_cell.angle_gamma   90.00
#
_symmetry.space_group_name_H-M   'P 1'
#
loop_
_entity.id
_entity.type
_entity.pdbx_description
1 polymer ?
#
loop_
_entity_poly.entity_id
_entity_poly.type
_entity_poly.pdbx_seq_one_letter_code
_entity_poly.pdbx_strand_id
1 'polypeptide(L)' 'AGIPVGSSHSLRRSFITNLASRGIGVRVLASLAGHQSISVTQRYIDVNDDMKRRAVELV' A
#
# COMPACT_ATOMS: atom_id res chain seq x y z
N ALA A 1 -11.61 20.98 14.57
CA ALA A 1 -10.86 19.73 14.82
C ALA A 1 -9.60 19.77 13.97
N GLY A 2 -8.42 19.71 14.60
CA GLY A 2 -7.14 19.83 13.90
C GLY A 2 -6.88 18.60 13.04
N ILE A 3 -6.66 18.81 11.74
CA ILE A 3 -6.11 17.77 10.87
C ILE A 3 -4.64 17.64 11.27
N PRO A 4 -4.18 16.46 11.78
CA PRO A 4 -2.78 16.28 12.05
C PRO A 4 -2.04 16.49 10.73
N VAL A 5 -1.07 17.40 10.74
CA VAL A 5 -0.19 17.66 9.60
C VAL A 5 0.66 16.41 9.36
N GLY A 6 0.04 15.41 8.73
CA GLY A 6 0.72 14.26 8.19
C GLY A 6 1.63 14.80 7.10
N SER A 7 2.91 14.94 7.43
CA SER A 7 3.98 15.24 6.48
C SER A 7 3.75 14.46 5.18
N SER A 8 4.12 14.98 4.00
CA SER A 8 3.85 14.35 2.68
C SER A 8 4.21 12.85 2.63
N HIS A 9 5.14 12.40 3.48
CA HIS A 9 5.48 11.01 3.72
C HIS A 9 4.35 10.14 4.32
N SER A 10 3.57 10.67 5.25
CA SER A 10 2.42 10.03 5.89
C SER A 10 1.25 9.87 4.91
N LEU A 11 1.03 10.82 4.00
CA LEU A 11 -0.02 10.73 2.98
C LEU A 11 0.30 9.66 1.94
N ARG A 12 1.53 9.64 1.42
CA ARG A 12 1.97 8.61 0.47
C ARG A 12 1.94 7.22 1.10
N ARG A 13 2.38 7.10 2.36
CA ARG A 13 2.30 5.85 3.12
C ARG A 13 0.85 5.39 3.25
N SER A 14 -0.04 6.23 3.79
CA SER A 14 -1.44 5.89 3.98
C SER A 14 -2.16 5.57 2.67
N PHE A 15 -1.84 6.29 1.59
CA PHE A 15 -2.39 6.05 0.24
C PHE A 15 -1.98 4.66 -0.29
N ILE A 16 -0.69 4.35 -0.28
CA ILE A 16 -0.19 3.05 -0.76
C ILE A 16 -0.70 1.91 0.13
N THR A 17 -0.66 2.07 1.45
CA THR A 17 -1.14 1.04 2.39
C THR A 17 -2.64 0.78 2.26
N ASN A 18 -3.48 1.81 2.02
CA ASN A 18 -4.91 1.62 1.81
C ASN A 18 -5.23 0.88 0.50
N LEU A 19 -4.49 1.14 -0.56
CA LEU A 19 -4.68 0.43 -1.82
C LEU A 19 -4.13 -1.00 -1.75
N ALA A 20 -3.01 -1.20 -1.06
CA ALA A 20 -2.45 -2.53 -0.81
C ALA A 20 -3.42 -3.43 -0.03
N SER A 21 -4.10 -2.90 1.00
CA SER A 21 -5.07 -3.68 1.78
C SER A 21 -6.31 -4.10 0.98
N ARG A 22 -6.58 -3.44 -0.15
CA ARG A 22 -7.63 -3.83 -1.12
C ARG A 22 -7.18 -4.90 -2.12
N GLY A 23 -5.95 -5.40 -1.99
CA GLY A 23 -5.40 -6.43 -2.88
C GLY A 23 -4.85 -5.88 -4.20
N ILE A 24 -4.61 -4.57 -4.30
CA ILE A 24 -3.98 -3.99 -5.50
C ILE A 24 -2.53 -4.46 -5.59
N GLY A 25 -2.13 -4.95 -6.76
CA GLY A 25 -0.78 -5.43 -7.01
C GLY A 25 0.28 -4.35 -6.84
N VAL A 26 1.44 -4.72 -6.26
CA VAL A 26 2.52 -3.78 -5.94
C VAL A 26 3.05 -2.97 -7.14
N ARG A 27 2.99 -3.53 -8.36
CA ARG A 27 3.46 -2.85 -9.57
C ARG A 27 2.56 -1.69 -9.97
N VAL A 28 1.25 -1.83 -9.78
CA VAL A 28 0.27 -0.75 -9.96
C VAL A 28 0.50 0.34 -8.92
N LEU A 29 0.69 -0.05 -7.65
CA LEU A 29 0.97 0.88 -6.56
C LEU A 29 2.26 1.68 -6.80
N ALA A 30 3.32 1.03 -7.29
CA ALA A 30 4.58 1.69 -7.61
C ALA A 30 4.41 2.72 -8.74
N SER A 31 3.63 2.39 -9.77
CA SER A 31 3.31 3.32 -10.87
C SER A 31 2.52 4.53 -10.38
N LEU A 32 1.50 4.31 -9.52
CA LEU A 32 0.70 5.39 -8.94
C LEU A 32 1.51 6.31 -8.02
N ALA A 33 2.49 5.75 -7.31
CA ALA A 33 3.38 6.49 -6.42
C ALA A 33 4.57 7.15 -7.13
N GLY A 34 4.74 6.93 -8.44
CA GLY A 34 5.90 7.43 -9.20
C GLY A 34 7.24 6.83 -8.73
N HIS A 35 7.22 5.62 -8.16
CA HIS A 35 8.44 4.98 -7.67
C HIS A 35 9.17 4.27 -8.81
N GLN A 36 10.42 4.68 -9.05
CA GLN A 36 11.30 3.99 -10.01
C GLN A 36 11.65 2.55 -9.58
N SER A 37 11.56 2.25 -8.28
CA SER A 37 11.84 0.92 -7.74
C SER A 37 10.67 0.41 -6.90
N ILE A 38 10.24 -0.81 -7.20
CA ILE A 38 9.22 -1.55 -6.43
C ILE A 38 9.65 -1.71 -4.96
N SER A 39 10.94 -1.84 -4.68
CA SER A 39 11.48 -1.98 -3.32
C SER A 39 11.11 -0.79 -2.42
N VAL A 40 10.89 0.40 -2.99
CA VAL A 40 10.42 1.58 -2.24
C VAL A 40 8.94 1.41 -1.86
N THR A 41 8.12 0.88 -2.76
CA THR A 41 6.69 0.59 -2.52
C THR A 41 6.50 -0.54 -1.51
N GLN A 42 7.36 -1.56 -1.54
CA GLN A 42 7.31 -2.71 -0.63
C GLN A 42 7.36 -2.32 0.85
N ARG A 43 8.07 -1.23 1.20
CA ARG A 43 8.13 -0.71 2.58
C ARG A 43 6.78 -0.24 3.13
N TYR A 44 5.76 -0.12 2.28
CA TYR A 44 4.42 0.35 2.64
C TYR A 44 3.36 -0.75 2.54
N ILE A 45 3.75 -1.98 2.19
CA ILE A 45 2.88 -3.15 2.05
C ILE A 45 3.17 -4.09 3.20
N ASP A 46 2.34 -4.04 4.23
CA ASP A 46 2.33 -5.06 5.27
C ASP A 46 1.42 -6.21 4.82
N VAL A 47 1.98 -7.43 4.78
CA VAL A 47 1.22 -8.64 4.45
C VAL A 47 0.63 -9.19 5.75
N ASN A 48 -0.69 -9.17 5.87
CA ASN A 48 -1.39 -9.82 6.98
C ASN A 48 -1.99 -11.16 6.56
N ASP A 49 -2.36 -11.99 7.54
CA ASP A 49 -2.86 -13.34 7.27
C ASP A 49 -4.25 -13.33 6.61
N ASP A 50 -5.06 -12.31 6.85
CA ASP A 50 -6.37 -12.15 6.18
C ASP A 50 -6.21 -11.95 4.67
N MET A 51 -5.21 -11.17 4.24
CA MET A 51 -4.89 -10.95 2.84
C MET A 51 -4.43 -12.25 2.17
N LYS A 52 -3.60 -13.05 2.87
CA LYS A 52 -3.18 -14.37 2.37
C LYS A 52 -4.36 -15.32 2.24
N ARG A 53 -5.23 -15.35 3.26
CA ARG A 53 -6.43 -16.21 3.28
C ARG A 53 -7.38 -15.87 2.13
N ARG A 54 -7.71 -14.59 1.95
CA ARG A 54 -8.53 -14.12 0.82
C ARG A 54 -7.92 -14.45 -0.53
N ALA A 55 -6.59 -14.38 -0.66
CA ALA A 55 -5.92 -14.72 -1.91
C ALA A 55 -6.03 -16.21 -2.26
N VAL A 56 -6.00 -17.10 -1.27
CA VAL A 56 -6.18 -18.55 -1.47
C VAL A 56 -7.64 -18.90 -1.76
N GLU A 57 -8.60 -18.23 -1.12
CA GLU A 57 -10.06 -18.44 -1.34
C GLU A 57 -10.54 -18.06 -2.76
N LEU A 58 -9.71 -17.41 -3.59
CA LEU A 58 -10.02 -17.02 -4.96
C LEU A 58 -9.59 -18.06 -6.03
N VAL A 59 -8.93 -19.15 -5.62
CA VAL A 59 -8.51 -20.27 -6.50
C VAL A 59 -9.41 -21.47 -6.26
#